data_AF-A0A847YFZ6-F1
#
_entry.id   AF-A0A847YFZ6-F1
#
_cell.length_a   1.000
_cell.length_b   1.000
_cell.length_c   1.000
_cell.angle_alpha   90.00
_cell.angle_beta   90.00
_cell.angle_gamma   90.00
#
_symmetry.space_group_name_H-M   'P 1'
#
loop_
_entity.id
_entity.type
_entity.pdbx_description
1 polymer ?
#
loop_
_entity_poly.entity_id
_entity_poly.type
_entity_poly.pdbx_seq_one_letter_code
_entity_poly.pdbx_strand_id
1 'polypeptide(L)'
;MSDVEIPVHVARMQVAAAIHLVIQIARFQEDGSRKVTRIAEVRGLNETGQFSVEDVFVSKLVGRDAGGRLQAELAFSGRRPTFSDAPKQEGIADRIRASKELWELG
;
A
#
# COMPACT_ATOMS: atom_id res chain seq x y z
N MET A 1 20.14 16.34 -31.16
CA MET A 1 20.17 15.65 -29.86
C MET A 1 19.59 14.28 -30.09
N SER A 2 20.36 13.24 -29.82
CA SER A 2 19.97 11.84 -30.03
C SER A 2 18.74 11.53 -29.19
N ASP A 3 17.67 11.13 -29.87
CA ASP A 3 16.43 10.63 -29.28
C ASP A 3 16.73 9.25 -28.68
N VAL A 4 17.33 9.23 -27.48
CA VAL A 4 17.61 7.98 -26.76
C VAL A 4 16.29 7.52 -26.18
N GLU A 5 15.58 6.69 -26.94
CA GLU A 5 14.37 6.02 -26.48
C GLU A 5 14.76 5.11 -25.32
N ILE A 6 14.32 5.46 -24.10
CA ILE A 6 14.54 4.62 -22.93
C ILE A 6 13.76 3.32 -23.15
N PRO A 7 14.41 2.15 -23.15
CA PRO A 7 13.71 0.89 -23.31
C PRO A 7 12.62 0.74 -22.24
N VAL A 8 11.43 0.29 -22.62
CA VAL A 8 10.26 0.19 -21.73
C VAL A 8 10.57 -0.58 -20.44
N HIS A 9 11.39 -1.63 -20.51
CA HIS A 9 11.79 -2.41 -19.34
C HIS A 9 12.65 -1.59 -18.35
N VAL A 10 13.54 -0.70 -18.84
CA VAL A 10 14.34 0.20 -18.00
C VAL A 10 13.44 1.20 -17.31
N ALA A 11 12.51 1.81 -18.04
CA ALA A 11 11.53 2.73 -17.46
C ALA A 11 10.71 2.05 -16.36
N ARG A 12 10.23 0.81 -16.59
CA ARG A 12 9.51 0.03 -15.57
C ARG A 12 10.35 -0.28 -14.34
N MET A 13 11.62 -0.66 -14.52
CA MET A 13 12.53 -0.91 -13.39
C MET A 13 12.75 0.35 -12.57
N GLN A 14 12.96 1.50 -13.22
CA GLN A 14 13.10 2.78 -12.52
C GLN A 14 11.85 3.15 -11.71
N VAL A 15 10.66 2.97 -12.30
CA VAL A 15 9.40 3.22 -11.59
C VAL A 15 9.23 2.26 -10.41
N ALA A 16 9.52 0.96 -10.61
CA ALA A 16 9.34 -0.05 -9.58
C ALA A 16 10.31 0.13 -8.38
N ALA A 17 11.49 0.69 -8.62
CA ALA A 17 12.45 1.03 -7.55
C ALA A 17 12.09 2.34 -6.82
N ALA A 18 11.39 3.27 -7.49
CA ALA A 18 11.04 4.56 -6.92
C ALA A 18 9.76 4.51 -6.05
N ILE A 19 8.79 3.67 -6.41
CA ILE A 19 7.50 3.57 -5.72
C ILE A 19 7.54 2.39 -4.77
N HIS A 20 7.44 2.66 -3.46
CA HIS A 20 7.44 1.61 -2.43
C HIS A 20 6.01 1.22 -2.01
N LEU A 21 5.11 2.19 -1.94
CA LEU A 21 3.74 2.03 -1.47
C LEU A 21 2.76 2.74 -2.41
N VAL A 22 1.61 2.11 -2.63
CA VAL A 22 0.47 2.67 -3.35
C VAL A 22 -0.74 2.68 -2.41
N ILE A 23 -1.34 3.85 -2.25
CA ILE A 23 -2.56 4.04 -1.45
C ILE A 23 -3.71 4.30 -2.41
N GLN A 24 -4.63 3.32 -2.51
CA GLN A 24 -5.80 3.47 -3.35
C GLN A 24 -6.96 4.07 -2.58
N ILE A 25 -7.56 5.10 -3.14
CA ILE A 25 -8.72 5.80 -2.58
C ILE A 25 -9.87 5.69 -3.57
N ALA A 26 -11.05 5.34 -3.09
CA ALA A 26 -12.27 5.32 -3.89
C ALA A 26 -13.34 6.22 -3.29
N ARG A 27 -14.19 6.76 -4.16
CA ARG A 27 -15.43 7.43 -3.76
C ARG A 27 -16.55 6.41 -3.77
N PHE A 28 -17.17 6.20 -2.62
CA PHE A 28 -18.33 5.36 -2.46
C PHE A 28 -19.55 6.10 -3.01
N GLN A 29 -20.27 5.50 -3.94
CA GLN A 29 -21.38 6.16 -4.61
C GLN A 29 -22.59 6.30 -3.69
N GLU A 30 -22.71 5.38 -2.73
CA GLU A 30 -23.84 5.27 -1.81
C GLU A 30 -23.89 6.38 -0.76
N ASP A 31 -22.76 7.01 -0.43
CA ASP A 31 -22.70 8.10 0.57
C ASP A 31 -21.79 9.27 0.14
N GLY A 32 -21.16 9.18 -1.03
CA GLY A 32 -20.23 10.17 -1.56
C GLY A 32 -18.90 10.29 -0.82
N SER A 33 -18.65 9.47 0.20
CA SER A 33 -17.44 9.53 1.00
C SER A 33 -16.23 9.00 0.22
N ARG A 34 -15.04 9.52 0.54
CA ARG A 34 -13.78 8.99 0.02
C ARG A 34 -13.11 8.20 1.13
N LYS A 35 -12.72 6.96 0.83
CA LYS A 35 -12.01 6.11 1.80
C LYS A 35 -10.86 5.40 1.11
N VAL A 36 -9.81 5.13 1.89
CA VAL A 36 -8.75 4.22 1.46
C VAL A 36 -9.37 2.83 1.29
N THR A 37 -9.16 2.24 0.12
CA THR A 37 -9.62 0.88 -0.19
C THR A 37 -8.51 -0.13 -0.02
N ARG A 38 -7.27 0.24 -0.38
CA ARG A 38 -6.08 -0.60 -0.26
C ARG A 38 -4.84 0.22 0.03
N ILE A 39 -3.93 -0.36 0.80
CA ILE A 39 -2.54 0.07 0.91
C ILE A 39 -1.72 -1.12 0.47
N ALA A 40 -0.93 -0.96 -0.60
CA ALA A 40 -0.18 -2.06 -1.20
C ALA A 40 1.30 -1.69 -1.35
N GLU A 41 2.16 -2.67 -1.14
CA GLU A 41 3.60 -2.57 -1.39
C GLU A 41 3.91 -2.97 -2.82
N VAL A 42 4.78 -2.19 -3.48
CA VAL A 42 5.35 -2.56 -4.78
C VAL A 42 6.63 -3.35 -4.53
N ARG A 43 6.66 -4.60 -4.97
CA ARG A 43 7.76 -5.57 -4.75
C ARG A 43 8.75 -5.62 -5.92
N GLY A 44 8.71 -4.62 -6.80
CA GLY A 44 9.51 -4.59 -8.02
C GLY A 44 8.77 -5.13 -9.24
N LEU A 45 9.50 -5.82 -10.13
CA LEU A 45 8.96 -6.50 -11.30
C LEU A 45 9.02 -8.02 -11.10
N ASN A 46 7.98 -8.73 -11.53
CA ASN A 46 7.98 -10.19 -11.58
C ASN A 46 8.80 -10.72 -12.79
N GLU A 47 8.92 -12.04 -12.91
CA GLU A 47 9.66 -12.72 -13.99
C GLU A 47 9.18 -12.36 -15.40
N THR A 48 7.95 -11.87 -15.53
CA THR A 48 7.36 -11.43 -16.82
C THR A 48 7.49 -9.94 -17.08
N GLY A 49 8.20 -9.20 -16.22
CA GLY A 49 8.42 -7.75 -16.35
C GLY A 49 7.20 -6.90 -16.03
N GLN A 50 6.23 -7.43 -15.27
CA GLN A 50 5.07 -6.70 -14.76
C GLN A 50 5.29 -6.29 -13.31
N PHE A 51 4.68 -5.19 -12.87
CA PHE A 51 4.75 -4.75 -11.47
C PHE A 51 4.15 -5.82 -10.56
N SER A 52 4.94 -6.23 -9.57
CA SER A 52 4.48 -7.10 -8.49
C SER A 52 4.02 -6.22 -7.34
N VAL A 53 2.76 -6.36 -6.95
CA VAL A 53 2.13 -5.52 -5.93
C VAL A 53 1.40 -6.42 -4.94
N GLU A 54 1.57 -6.15 -3.65
CA GLU A 54 1.01 -6.96 -2.59
C GLU A 54 0.26 -6.09 -1.57
N ASP A 55 -1.01 -6.41 -1.33
CA ASP A 55 -1.83 -5.65 -0.39
C ASP A 55 -1.30 -5.84 1.04
N VAL A 56 -1.03 -4.74 1.73
CA VAL A 56 -0.66 -4.69 3.15
C VAL A 56 -1.90 -4.44 4.01
N PHE A 57 -2.78 -3.54 3.57
CA PHE A 57 -4.08 -3.31 4.20
C PHE A 57 -5.20 -3.35 3.16
N VAL A 58 -6.31 -3.98 3.53
CA VAL A 58 -7.54 -4.02 2.74
C VAL A 58 -8.67 -3.42 3.56
N SER A 59 -9.37 -2.47 2.97
CA SER A 59 -10.53 -1.84 3.59
C SER A 59 -11.70 -2.80 3.67
N LYS A 60 -12.28 -2.93 4.87
CA LYS A 60 -13.51 -3.69 5.12
C LYS A 60 -14.60 -2.73 5.53
N LEU A 61 -15.74 -2.78 4.85
CA LEU A 61 -16.93 -2.07 5.29
C LEU A 61 -17.45 -2.72 6.57
N VAL A 62 -17.60 -1.91 7.63
CA VAL A 62 -18.06 -2.38 8.94
C VAL A 62 -19.50 -1.95 9.25
N GLY A 63 -20.06 -1.04 8.44
CA GLY A 63 -21.45 -0.63 8.56
C GLY A 63 -21.68 0.81 8.12
N ARG A 64 -22.68 1.45 8.75
CA ARG A 64 -22.98 2.87 8.58
C ARG A 64 -23.10 3.54 9.95
N ASP A 65 -22.71 4.81 10.04
CA ASP A 65 -22.94 5.62 11.22
C ASP A 65 -24.41 6.08 11.34
N ALA A 66 -24.73 6.79 12.43
CA ALA A 66 -26.07 7.33 12.67
C ALA A 66 -26.55 8.32 11.59
N GLY A 67 -25.62 8.91 10.82
CA GLY A 67 -25.90 9.80 9.70
C GLY A 67 -25.96 9.08 8.34
N GLY A 68 -25.92 7.74 8.32
CA GLY A 68 -25.96 6.93 7.11
C GLY A 68 -24.65 6.88 6.31
N ARG A 69 -23.55 7.45 6.83
CA ARG A 69 -22.24 7.38 6.17
C ARG A 69 -21.62 6.02 6.39
N LEU A 70 -21.05 5.45 5.33
CA LEU A 70 -20.32 4.20 5.38
C LEU A 70 -19.16 4.33 6.36
N GLN A 71 -18.93 3.26 7.11
CA GLN A 71 -17.77 3.08 7.95
C GLN A 71 -16.92 1.97 7.36
N ALA A 72 -15.62 2.21 7.26
CA ALA A 72 -14.67 1.22 6.78
C ALA A 72 -13.42 1.25 7.64
N GLU A 73 -12.87 0.07 7.88
CA GLU A 73 -11.65 -0.12 8.65
C GLU A 73 -10.59 -0.76 7.75
N LEU A 74 -9.34 -0.31 7.89
CA LEU A 74 -8.22 -0.90 7.20
C LEU A 74 -7.76 -2.14 7.97
N ALA A 75 -8.13 -3.31 7.47
CA ALA A 75 -7.68 -4.57 8.04
C ALA A 75 -6.33 -4.94 7.46
N PHE A 76 -5.38 -5.32 8.33
CA PHE A 76 -4.10 -5.87 7.90
C PHE A 76 -4.33 -7.16 7.09
N SER A 77 -3.61 -7.31 5.98
CA SER A 77 -3.78 -8.44 5.06
C SER A 77 -3.11 -9.73 5.55
N GLY A 78 -2.29 -9.65 6.61
CA GLY A 78 -1.44 -10.75 7.05
C GLY A 78 -0.10 -10.84 6.30
N ARG A 79 0.13 -9.96 5.31
CA ARG A 79 1.33 -9.98 4.49
C ARG A 79 2.37 -9.00 5.05
N ARG A 80 3.54 -9.53 5.41
CA ARG A 80 4.65 -8.75 5.98
C ARG A 80 5.39 -7.97 4.87
N PRO A 81 5.49 -6.63 4.97
CA PRO A 81 6.24 -5.85 4.01
C PRO A 81 7.74 -6.14 4.04
N THR A 82 8.45 -5.89 2.93
CA THR A 82 9.92 -6.12 2.87
C THR A 82 10.68 -5.26 3.87
N PHE A 83 10.15 -4.07 4.17
CA PHE A 83 10.75 -3.07 5.05
C PHE A 83 10.24 -3.16 6.51
N SER A 84 9.59 -4.26 6.88
CA SER A 84 9.01 -4.45 8.24
C SER A 84 10.02 -4.39 9.38
N ASP A 85 11.32 -4.59 9.12
CA ASP A 85 12.36 -4.50 10.16
C ASP A 85 12.91 -3.09 10.35
N ALA A 86 12.68 -2.18 9.39
CA ALA A 86 13.30 -0.86 9.37
C ALA A 86 13.00 -0.03 10.65
N PRO A 87 11.76 0.03 11.17
CA PRO A 87 11.50 0.80 12.38
C PRO A 87 12.22 0.31 13.63
N LYS A 88 12.46 -1.01 13.74
CA LYS A 88 13.23 -1.59 14.85
C LYS A 88 14.70 -1.23 14.71
N GLN A 89 15.26 -1.34 13.51
CA GLN A 89 16.65 -1.00 13.20
C GLN A 89 16.94 0.49 13.40
N GLU A 90 15.99 1.36 13.09
CA GLU A 90 16.07 2.81 13.28
C GLU A 90 15.76 3.27 14.71
N GLY A 91 15.36 2.36 15.61
CA GLY A 91 15.02 2.69 17.00
C GLY A 91 13.74 3.52 17.15
N ILE A 92 12.82 3.45 16.17
CA ILE A 92 11.56 4.21 16.16
C ILE A 92 10.32 3.33 16.34
N ALA A 93 10.47 2.02 16.54
CA ALA A 93 9.37 1.08 16.69
C ALA A 93 8.33 1.52 17.74
N ASP A 94 8.77 2.00 18.91
CA ASP A 94 7.89 2.44 20.00
C ASP A 94 7.04 3.68 19.66
N ARG A 95 7.38 4.39 18.58
CA ARG A 95 6.63 5.57 18.10
C ARG A 95 5.44 5.16 17.23
N ILE A 96 5.37 3.91 16.79
CA ILE A 96 4.31 3.43 15.91
C ILE A 96 3.05 3.09 16.72
N ARG A 97 1.92 3.68 16.33
CA ARG A 97 0.64 3.50 17.03
C ARG A 97 -0.46 2.93 16.14
N ALA A 98 -0.65 3.50 14.95
CA ALA A 98 -1.79 3.17 14.08
C ALA A 98 -1.62 1.85 13.30
N SER A 99 -0.39 1.36 13.13
CA SER A 99 -0.09 0.17 12.32
C SER A 99 0.73 -0.87 13.09
N LYS A 100 0.61 -0.95 14.41
CA LYS A 100 1.40 -1.86 15.26
C LYS A 100 1.41 -3.31 14.77
N GLU A 101 0.26 -3.81 14.34
CA GLU A 101 0.07 -5.16 13.78
C GLU A 101 1.05 -5.49 12.64
N LEU A 102 1.49 -4.48 11.90
CA LEU A 102 2.42 -4.63 10.79
C LEU A 102 3.85 -4.99 11.24
N TRP A 103 4.26 -4.49 12.40
CA TRP A 103 5.66 -4.48 12.88
C TRP A 103 5.91 -5.47 14.01
N GLU A 104 4.84 -5.97 14.62
CA GLU A 104 4.84 -6.92 15.73
C GLU A 104 4.69 -8.38 15.28
N LEU A 105 4.57 -8.66 13.97
CA LEU A 105 4.63 -10.01 13.42
C LEU A 105 5.99 -10.66 13.76
N GLY A 106 5.98 -11.55 14.76
CA GLY A 106 7.11 -12.37 15.21
C GLY A 106 7.50 -13.42 14.18
#